data_AF-A0A7Z0Q4L3-F1
#
_entry.id   AF-A0A7Z0Q4L3-F1
#
_cell.length_a   1.000
_cell.length_b   1.000
_cell.length_c   1.000
_cell.angle_alpha   90.00
_cell.angle_beta   90.00
_cell.angle_gamma   90.00
#
_symmetry.space_group_name_H-M   'P 1'
#
loop_
_entity.id
_entity.type
_entity.pdbx_description
1 polymer ?
#
loop_
_entity_poly.entity_id
_entity_poly.type
_entity_poly.pdbx_seq_one_letter_code
_entity_poly.pdbx_strand_id
1 'polypeptide(L)'
;MSRAAVPGLPSRYPIGSQLPALYADDDFAQRFTAGLDTVLAPVFATLDNLTSYLDPRVAPADFLAWLASWVGAADDPRRPLELRREAVFRAVEL
;
A
#
# COMPACT_ATOMS: atom_id res chain seq x y z
N MET A 1 6.46 -6.21 -6.12
CA MET A 1 6.15 -5.01 -6.91
C MET A 1 6.32 -3.81 -5.99
N SER A 2 6.97 -2.74 -6.43
CA SER A 2 7.04 -1.52 -5.63
C SER A 2 5.63 -0.91 -5.50
N ARG A 3 5.31 -0.31 -4.34
CA ARG A 3 4.09 0.51 -4.12
C ARG A 3 4.25 1.87 -4.79
N ALA A 4 4.52 1.83 -6.10
CA ALA A 4 4.81 2.99 -6.91
C ALA A 4 3.53 3.70 -7.37
N ALA A 5 3.71 4.82 -8.07
CA ALA A 5 2.63 5.54 -8.72
C ALA A 5 1.82 4.60 -9.62
N VAL A 6 0.50 4.59 -9.40
CA VAL A 6 -0.46 3.87 -10.25
C VAL A 6 -1.12 4.91 -11.16
N PRO A 7 -0.97 4.80 -12.50
CA PRO A 7 -1.56 5.75 -13.42
C PRO A 7 -3.06 5.88 -13.22
N GLY A 8 -3.52 7.12 -13.02
CA GLY A 8 -4.95 7.43 -12.85
C GLY A 8 -5.55 7.06 -11.50
N LEU A 9 -4.74 6.65 -10.50
CA LEU A 9 -5.23 6.43 -9.14
C LEU A 9 -5.58 7.78 -8.49
N PRO A 10 -6.85 8.05 -8.14
CA PRO A 10 -7.20 9.28 -7.46
C PRO A 10 -6.72 9.25 -5.99
N SER A 11 -6.29 10.40 -5.48
CA SER A 11 -6.10 10.59 -4.04
C SER A 11 -7.44 10.57 -3.34
N ARG A 12 -7.55 9.83 -2.22
CA ARG A 12 -8.74 9.83 -1.37
C ARG A 12 -8.94 11.17 -0.63
N TYR A 13 -7.84 11.91 -0.46
CA TYR A 13 -7.81 13.17 0.27
C TYR A 13 -7.20 14.26 -0.63
N PRO A 14 -7.96 14.78 -1.62
CA PRO A 14 -7.43 15.76 -2.57
C PRO A 14 -7.10 17.09 -1.87
N ILE A 15 -5.83 17.49 -1.95
CA ILE A 15 -5.29 18.66 -1.22
C ILE A 15 -6.02 19.94 -1.64
N GLY A 16 -6.27 20.14 -2.94
CA GLY A 16 -6.85 21.38 -3.47
C GLY A 16 -8.19 21.76 -2.83
N SER A 17 -9.01 20.76 -2.49
CA SER A 17 -10.32 20.95 -1.82
C SER A 17 -10.23 21.30 -0.33
N GLN A 18 -9.06 21.10 0.28
CA GLN A 18 -8.81 21.33 1.71
C GLN A 18 -8.11 22.67 1.97
N LEU A 19 -7.78 23.41 0.91
CA LEU A 19 -7.14 24.71 1.04
C LEU A 19 -8.13 25.77 1.54
N PRO A 20 -7.65 26.84 2.18
CA PRO A 20 -8.45 28.03 2.45
C PRO A 20 -9.12 28.57 1.18
N ALA A 21 -10.29 29.20 1.33
CA ALA A 21 -11.11 29.70 0.20
C ALA A 21 -10.33 30.54 -0.82
N LEU A 22 -9.36 31.34 -0.36
CA LEU A 22 -8.48 32.14 -1.23
C LEU A 22 -7.75 31.31 -2.31
N TYR A 23 -7.44 30.04 -2.01
CA TYR A 23 -6.70 29.15 -2.91
C TYR A 23 -7.57 28.02 -3.49
N ALA A 24 -8.73 27.75 -2.88
CA ALA A 24 -9.65 26.73 -3.37
C ALA A 24 -10.19 27.07 -4.78
N ASP A 25 -10.42 28.35 -5.05
CA ASP A 25 -10.92 28.83 -6.34
C ASP A 25 -9.81 29.19 -7.35
N ASP A 26 -8.53 29.05 -6.98
CA ASP A 26 -7.39 29.38 -7.84
C ASP A 26 -6.95 28.19 -8.72
N ASP A 27 -7.02 28.35 -10.05
CA ASP A 27 -6.69 27.29 -11.02
C ASP A 27 -5.27 26.76 -10.87
N PHE A 28 -4.29 27.64 -10.64
CA PHE A 28 -2.91 27.23 -10.50
C PHE A 28 -2.71 26.39 -9.23
N ALA A 29 -3.26 26.82 -8.10
CA ALA A 29 -3.22 26.09 -6.84
C ALA A 29 -3.86 24.70 -6.98
N GLN A 30 -5.02 24.59 -7.66
CA GLN A 30 -5.67 23.31 -7.92
C GLN A 30 -4.80 22.38 -8.77
N ARG A 31 -4.24 22.88 -9.88
CA ARG A 31 -3.37 22.07 -10.75
C ARG A 31 -2.06 21.67 -10.09
N PHE A 32 -1.46 22.56 -9.29
CA PHE A 32 -0.25 22.28 -8.55
C PHE A 32 -0.48 21.17 -7.51
N THR A 33 -1.55 21.30 -6.73
CA THR A 33 -1.91 20.31 -5.70
C THR A 33 -2.35 18.98 -6.29
N ALA A 34 -3.01 18.95 -7.45
CA ALA A 34 -3.33 17.71 -8.16
C ALA A 34 -2.07 16.88 -8.53
N GLY A 35 -0.96 17.55 -8.84
CA GLY A 35 0.34 16.88 -9.03
C GLY A 35 0.84 16.21 -7.75
N LEU A 36 0.70 16.88 -6.60
CA LEU A 36 1.05 16.31 -5.30
C LEU A 36 0.13 15.15 -4.90
N ASP A 37 -1.17 15.28 -5.18
CA ASP A 37 -2.16 14.22 -4.97
C ASP A 37 -1.80 12.95 -5.73
N THR A 38 -1.27 13.08 -6.96
CA THR A 38 -0.78 11.94 -7.75
C THR A 38 0.39 11.22 -7.07
N VAL A 39 1.30 11.97 -6.43
CA VAL A 39 2.45 11.41 -5.71
C VAL A 39 2.02 10.74 -4.41
N LEU A 40 1.05 11.30 -3.70
CA LEU A 40 0.59 10.79 -2.40
C LEU A 40 -0.45 9.66 -2.51
N ALA A 41 -1.17 9.54 -3.62
CA ALA A 41 -2.22 8.52 -3.79
C ALA A 41 -1.75 7.08 -3.48
N PRO A 42 -0.56 6.61 -3.91
CA PRO A 42 -0.07 5.27 -3.55
C PRO A 42 0.21 5.09 -2.05
N VAL A 43 0.58 6.17 -1.35
CA VAL A 43 0.81 6.15 0.10
C VAL A 43 -0.53 5.93 0.81
N PHE A 44 -1.56 6.71 0.47
CA PHE A 44 -2.90 6.52 1.02
C PHE A 44 -3.47 5.15 0.68
N ALA A 45 -3.33 4.69 -0.56
CA ALA A 45 -3.77 3.35 -0.94
C ALA A 45 -3.05 2.25 -0.14
N THR A 46 -1.76 2.42 0.18
CA THR A 46 -1.02 1.46 1.02
C THR A 46 -1.53 1.49 2.46
N LEU A 47 -1.73 2.68 3.04
CA LEU A 47 -2.21 2.84 4.41
C LEU A 47 -3.64 2.33 4.59
N ASP A 48 -4.54 2.66 3.65
CA ASP A 48 -5.94 2.20 3.66
C ASP A 48 -6.03 0.66 3.54
N ASN A 49 -4.99 0.01 2.99
CA ASN A 49 -4.91 -1.45 2.85
C ASN A 49 -3.86 -2.09 3.79
N LEU A 50 -3.42 -1.37 4.83
CA LEU A 50 -2.34 -1.85 5.70
C LEU A 50 -2.67 -3.19 6.36
N THR A 51 -3.93 -3.44 6.72
CA THR A 51 -4.36 -4.73 7.30
C THR A 51 -4.12 -5.91 6.35
N SER A 52 -4.27 -5.71 5.04
CA SER A 52 -4.02 -6.75 4.03
C SER A 52 -2.55 -7.15 3.95
N TYR A 53 -1.64 -6.32 4.46
CA TYR A 53 -0.22 -6.64 4.53
C TYR A 53 0.10 -7.55 5.71
N LEU A 54 -0.82 -7.66 6.67
CA LEU A 54 -0.66 -8.48 7.87
C LEU A 54 -1.39 -9.82 7.77
N ASP A 55 -2.22 -10.03 6.74
CA ASP A 55 -2.83 -11.34 6.45
C ASP A 55 -1.95 -12.10 5.42
N PRO A 56 -1.27 -13.20 5.82
CA PRO A 56 -0.41 -13.95 4.92
C PRO A 56 -1.09 -14.44 3.63
N ARG A 57 -2.42 -14.62 3.64
CA ARG A 57 -3.19 -15.13 2.51
C ARG A 57 -3.29 -14.11 1.36
N VAL A 58 -3.23 -12.82 1.68
CA VAL A 58 -3.41 -11.73 0.71
C VAL A 58 -2.24 -10.76 0.66
N ALA A 59 -1.29 -10.85 1.60
CA ALA A 59 -0.10 -9.99 1.63
C ALA A 59 0.68 -10.04 0.30
N PRO A 60 1.24 -8.91 -0.15
CA PRO A 60 2.15 -8.89 -1.29
C PRO A 60 3.33 -9.86 -1.11
N ALA A 61 3.70 -10.56 -2.19
CA ALA A 61 4.71 -11.63 -2.12
C ALA A 61 6.09 -11.14 -1.63
N ASP A 62 6.43 -9.88 -1.90
CA ASP A 62 7.65 -9.22 -1.42
C ASP A 62 7.61 -8.88 0.07
N PHE A 63 6.42 -8.73 0.65
CA PHE A 63 6.22 -8.46 2.08
C PHE A 63 6.09 -9.74 2.91
N LEU A 64 5.67 -10.85 2.29
CA LEU A 64 5.47 -12.13 2.95
C LEU A 64 6.75 -12.65 3.64
N ALA A 65 7.93 -12.44 3.04
CA ALA A 65 9.22 -12.82 3.62
C ALA A 65 9.47 -12.15 4.97
N TRP A 66 9.07 -10.89 5.09
CA TRP A 66 9.20 -10.14 6.34
C TRP A 66 8.22 -10.64 7.39
N LEU A 67 6.95 -10.92 7.03
CA LEU A 67 6.01 -11.57 7.95
C LEU A 67 6.52 -12.94 8.44
N ALA A 68 7.08 -13.74 7.53
CA ALA A 68 7.63 -15.05 7.88
C ALA A 68 8.71 -14.94 8.97
N SER A 69 9.55 -13.90 8.90
CA SER A 69 10.59 -13.64 9.89
C SER A 69 10.06 -13.35 11.30
N TRP A 70 8.83 -12.83 11.41
CA TRP A 70 8.21 -12.52 12.70
C TRP A 70 7.71 -13.75 13.43
N VAL A 71 7.23 -14.73 12.68
CA VAL A 71 6.63 -15.97 13.21
C VAL A 71 7.57 -17.18 13.13
N GLY A 72 8.81 -16.97 12.68
CA GLY A 72 9.79 -18.05 12.53
C GLY A 72 9.46 -19.06 11.42
N ALA A 73 8.61 -18.68 10.46
CA ALA A 73 8.27 -19.53 9.32
C ALA A 73 9.41 -19.52 8.29
N ALA A 74 9.67 -20.68 7.67
CA ALA A 74 10.65 -20.79 6.60
C ALA A 74 10.10 -20.17 5.31
N ASP A 75 10.71 -19.06 4.87
CA ASP A 75 10.43 -18.47 3.55
C ASP A 75 11.45 -18.96 2.53
N ASP A 76 11.14 -20.06 1.83
CA ASP A 76 11.97 -20.57 0.72
C ASP A 76 11.45 -19.99 -0.62
N PRO A 77 12.18 -19.06 -1.26
CA PRO A 77 11.74 -18.43 -2.51
C PRO A 77 11.59 -19.40 -3.69
N ARG A 78 12.15 -20.62 -3.59
CA ARG A 78 12.04 -21.65 -4.62
C ARG A 78 10.69 -22.37 -4.59
N ARG A 79 9.92 -22.23 -3.50
CA ARG A 79 8.60 -22.83 -3.36
C ARG A 79 7.51 -21.95 -4.00
N PRO A 80 6.42 -22.56 -4.52
CA PRO A 80 5.21 -21.84 -4.89
C PRO A 80 4.74 -20.86 -3.81
N LEU A 81 4.25 -19.68 -4.22
CA LEU A 81 3.83 -18.62 -3.31
C LEU A 81 2.75 -19.10 -2.34
N GLU A 82 1.83 -19.92 -2.81
CA GLU A 82 0.72 -20.47 -2.07
C GLU A 82 1.20 -21.32 -0.89
N LEU A 83 2.23 -22.15 -1.11
CA LEU A 83 2.84 -22.96 -0.04
C LEU A 83 3.60 -22.09 0.96
N ARG A 84 4.22 -21.00 0.50
CA ARG A 84 4.89 -20.03 1.39
C ARG A 84 3.85 -19.29 2.26
N ARG A 85 2.73 -18.87 1.67
CA ARG A 85 1.63 -18.22 2.39
C ARG A 85 1.04 -19.12 3.46
N GLU A 86 0.80 -20.39 3.12
CA GLU A 86 0.29 -21.39 4.06
C GLU A 86 1.26 -21.62 5.22
N ALA A 87 2.56 -21.74 4.95
CA ALA A 87 3.56 -21.93 6.00
C ALA A 87 3.57 -20.77 7.02
N VAL A 88 3.48 -19.52 6.54
CA VAL A 88 3.40 -18.34 7.42
C VAL A 88 2.07 -18.32 8.18
N PHE A 89 0.95 -18.61 7.51
CA PHE A 89 -0.36 -18.65 8.14
C PHE A 89 -0.41 -19.67 9.28
N ARG A 90 0.06 -20.90 9.05
CA ARG A 90 0.10 -21.96 10.07
C ARG A 90 1.01 -21.65 11.23
N ALA A 91 2.10 -20.91 11.01
CA ALA A 91 2.98 -20.46 12.09
C ALA A 91 2.32 -19.43 13.03
N VAL A 92 1.32 -18.68 12.56
CA VAL A 92 0.52 -17.76 13.40
C VAL A 92 -0.48 -18.52 14.29
N GLU A 93 -0.95 -19.70 13.86
CA GLU A 93 -1.95 -20.50 14.58
C GLU A 93 -1.37 -21.35 15.74
N LEU A 94 -0.04 -21.45 15.84
CA LEU A 94 0.67 -22.26 16.83
C LEU A 94 1.04 -21.45 18.08
#